data_AF-A0A7C9ELB3-F1
#
_entry.id   AF-A0A7C9ELB3-F1
#
_cell.length_a   1.000
_cell.length_b   1.000
_cell.length_c   1.000
_cell.angle_alpha   90.00
_cell.angle_beta   90.00
_cell.angle_gamma   90.00
#
_symmetry.space_group_name_H-M   'P 1'
#
loop_
_entity.id
_entity.type
_entity.pdbx_description
1 polymer ?
#
loop_
_entity_poly.entity_id
_entity_poly.type
_entity_poly.pdbx_seq_one_letter_code
_entity_poly.pdbx_strand_id
1 'polypeptide(L)'
;VNLIWYGKFTPAQRAIIVDFIQSLGSTSAPHPSASSWWATTAKYKGGPCTLVVGNQTLHENYPFGKILKNSHVIGLGSRPNTRPGSINVVLTAQDVAVEGFCMRCGSHGSVGRTRAAYIWVGNSAKQCPGQCAWPFHQPMYGPQTPPLVAPNGDVGVDGMVINLATLLAGTVTNPFSNGYFQGPADAPLEAVSACTGMFGSGA
;
A
#
# COMPACT_ATOMS: atom_id res chain seq x y z
N VAL A 1 -2.18 10.82 -5.79
CA VAL A 1 -1.91 10.07 -4.53
C VAL A 1 -1.34 11.03 -3.51
N ASN A 2 -2.10 11.37 -2.46
CA ASN A 2 -1.59 12.22 -1.37
C ASN A 2 -1.02 11.31 -0.28
N LEU A 3 0.16 11.65 0.27
CA LEU A 3 0.84 10.84 1.28
C LEU A 3 0.71 11.49 2.66
N ILE A 4 0.25 10.72 3.64
CA ILE A 4 0.13 11.10 5.04
C ILE A 4 1.10 10.22 5.83
N TRP A 5 2.23 10.80 6.22
CA TRP A 5 3.27 10.13 6.99
C TRP A 5 2.98 10.29 8.47
N TYR A 6 2.59 9.20 9.13
CA TYR A 6 2.24 9.19 10.55
C TYR A 6 3.37 8.58 11.37
N GLY A 7 4.06 9.41 12.15
CA GLY A 7 5.29 9.04 12.86
C GLY A 7 6.56 9.39 12.08
N LYS A 8 7.69 8.92 12.58
CA LYS A 8 9.02 9.30 12.07
C LYS A 8 9.50 8.36 10.97
N PHE A 9 9.61 8.90 9.75
CA PHE A 9 10.26 8.26 8.61
C PHE A 9 11.53 9.03 8.28
N THR A 10 12.62 8.32 7.95
CA THR A 10 13.83 9.00 7.46
C THR A 10 13.59 9.57 6.06
N PRO A 11 14.38 10.56 5.60
CA PRO A 11 14.32 11.03 4.21
C PRO A 11 14.46 9.89 3.19
N ALA A 12 15.36 8.94 3.45
CA ALA A 12 15.56 7.77 2.60
C ALA A 12 14.31 6.86 2.54
N GLN A 13 13.68 6.59 3.69
CA GLN A 13 12.44 5.82 3.74
C GLN A 13 11.31 6.48 2.96
N ARG A 14 11.22 7.82 3.01
CA ARG A 14 10.22 8.55 2.23
C ARG A 14 10.51 8.50 0.74
N ALA A 15 11.78 8.62 0.35
CA ALA A 15 12.21 8.55 -1.05
C ALA A 15 11.80 7.21 -1.67
N ILE A 16 12.06 6.08 -1.01
CA ILE A 16 11.70 4.74 -1.52
C ILE A 16 10.23 4.66 -1.96
N ILE A 17 9.29 5.12 -1.12
CA ILE A 17 7.85 5.07 -1.43
C ILE A 17 7.48 6.06 -2.55
N VAL A 18 8.05 7.27 -2.53
CA VAL A 18 7.78 8.29 -3.55
C VAL A 18 8.29 7.82 -4.92
N ASP A 19 9.51 7.31 -4.96
CA ASP A 19 10.16 6.79 -6.16
C ASP A 19 9.42 5.57 -6.69
N PHE A 20 8.94 4.67 -5.80
CA PHE A 20 8.07 3.57 -6.19
C PHE A 20 6.82 4.07 -6.92
N ILE A 21 6.07 5.03 -6.36
CA ILE A 21 4.85 5.56 -6.99
C ILE A 21 5.18 6.21 -8.34
N GLN A 22 6.27 6.96 -8.44
CA GLN A 22 6.72 7.57 -9.69
C GLN A 22 7.11 6.51 -10.74
N SER A 23 7.71 5.40 -10.32
CA SER A 23 8.12 4.31 -11.21
C SER A 23 6.95 3.64 -11.95
N LEU A 24 5.74 3.68 -11.37
CA LEU A 24 4.51 3.12 -11.97
C LEU A 24 4.08 3.88 -13.24
N GLY A 25 4.47 5.14 -13.37
CA GLY A 25 4.19 5.99 -14.54
C GLY A 25 5.38 6.18 -15.48
N SER A 26 6.51 5.51 -15.25
CA SER A 26 7.72 5.71 -16.05
C SER A 26 7.58 5.15 -17.46
N THR A 27 7.82 6.01 -18.47
CA THR A 27 7.75 5.66 -19.90
C THR A 27 9.10 5.21 -20.48
N SER A 28 10.19 5.39 -19.76
CA SER A 28 11.57 5.12 -20.23
C SER A 28 12.23 3.91 -19.57
N ALA A 29 11.55 3.23 -18.65
CA ALA A 29 12.12 2.08 -17.94
C ALA A 29 12.24 0.85 -18.86
N PRO A 30 13.39 0.15 -18.89
CA PRO A 30 13.54 -1.09 -19.65
C PRO A 30 12.65 -2.20 -19.08
N HIS A 31 12.22 -3.12 -19.94
CA HIS A 31 11.40 -4.26 -19.52
C HIS A 31 12.23 -5.39 -18.90
N PRO A 32 11.72 -6.09 -17.85
CA PRO A 32 10.48 -5.81 -17.14
C PRO A 32 10.59 -4.58 -16.21
N SER A 33 9.52 -3.80 -16.10
CA SER A 33 9.48 -2.58 -15.28
C SER A 33 8.23 -2.50 -14.40
N ALA A 34 8.30 -1.74 -13.30
CA ALA A 34 7.16 -1.42 -12.45
C ALA A 34 6.00 -0.78 -13.24
N SER A 35 6.31 0.07 -14.23
CA SER A 35 5.30 0.66 -15.12
C SER A 35 4.62 -0.37 -16.02
N SER A 36 5.37 -1.34 -16.56
CA SER A 36 4.81 -2.43 -17.36
C SER A 36 3.91 -3.36 -16.56
N TRP A 37 4.27 -3.61 -15.29
CA TRP A 37 3.41 -4.31 -14.35
C TRP A 37 2.16 -3.49 -14.03
N TRP A 38 2.31 -2.20 -13.72
CA TRP A 38 1.19 -1.31 -13.40
C TRP A 38 0.19 -1.18 -14.54
N ALA A 39 0.66 -1.17 -15.80
CA ALA A 39 -0.19 -1.12 -16.99
C ALA A 39 -1.19 -2.30 -17.07
N THR A 40 -0.94 -3.42 -16.37
CA THR A 40 -1.88 -4.53 -16.30
C THR A 40 -3.19 -4.16 -15.58
N THR A 41 -3.19 -3.14 -14.72
CA THR A 41 -4.41 -2.63 -14.07
C THR A 41 -5.45 -2.13 -15.07
N ALA A 42 -5.02 -1.68 -16.27
CA ALA A 42 -5.92 -1.26 -17.34
C ALA A 42 -6.77 -2.40 -17.93
N LYS A 43 -6.43 -3.67 -17.64
CA LYS A 43 -7.22 -4.84 -18.06
C LYS A 43 -8.47 -5.06 -17.20
N TYR A 44 -8.57 -4.37 -16.06
CA TYR A 44 -9.74 -4.44 -15.17
C TYR A 44 -10.73 -3.30 -15.48
N LYS A 45 -11.97 -3.45 -15.00
CA LYS A 45 -13.03 -2.44 -15.15
C LYS A 45 -12.61 -1.14 -14.43
N GLY A 46 -12.49 -0.05 -15.17
CA GLY A 46 -11.99 1.24 -14.66
C GLY A 46 -11.01 1.95 -15.61
N GLY A 47 -10.37 1.19 -16.51
CA GLY A 47 -9.45 1.72 -17.51
C GLY A 47 -8.06 2.05 -16.95
N PRO A 48 -7.13 2.55 -17.79
CA PRO A 48 -5.78 2.87 -17.37
C PRO A 48 -5.78 3.99 -16.31
N CYS A 49 -5.00 3.82 -15.24
CA CYS A 49 -4.85 4.80 -14.19
C CYS A 49 -3.41 5.30 -14.12
N THR A 50 -3.22 6.60 -14.28
CA THR A 50 -1.91 7.25 -14.06
C THR A 50 -1.85 7.77 -12.63
N LEU A 51 -0.91 7.25 -11.84
CA LEU A 51 -0.67 7.73 -10.49
C LEU A 51 0.36 8.86 -10.50
N VAL A 52 0.01 9.97 -9.84
CA VAL A 52 0.92 11.09 -9.61
C VAL A 52 1.00 11.35 -8.10
N VAL A 53 2.21 11.56 -7.60
CA VAL A 53 2.44 11.96 -6.21
C VAL A 53 1.90 13.39 -6.04
N GLY A 54 0.96 13.54 -5.12
CA GLY A 54 0.35 14.81 -4.75
C GLY A 54 0.93 15.35 -3.45
N ASN A 55 0.08 15.93 -2.61
CA ASN A 55 0.51 16.55 -1.37
C ASN A 55 1.07 15.51 -0.39
N GLN A 56 2.15 15.87 0.30
CA GLN A 56 2.71 15.09 1.40
C GLN A 56 2.48 15.83 2.72
N THR A 57 2.12 15.11 3.78
CA THR A 57 1.95 15.70 5.12
C THR A 57 2.62 14.83 6.16
N LEU A 58 3.32 15.47 7.09
CA LEU A 58 4.08 14.83 8.13
C LEU A 58 3.37 15.02 9.48
N HIS A 59 3.11 13.93 10.18
CA HIS A 59 2.58 13.88 11.55
C HIS A 59 3.59 13.21 12.47
N GLU A 60 4.76 13.83 12.61
CA GLU A 60 5.88 13.30 13.43
C GLU A 60 5.64 13.45 14.95
N ASN A 61 4.66 14.27 15.34
CA ASN A 61 4.27 14.51 16.73
C ASN A 61 3.20 13.53 17.24
N TYR A 62 2.80 12.54 16.44
CA TYR A 62 1.82 11.51 16.82
C TYR A 62 0.52 12.11 17.41
N PRO A 63 -0.27 12.88 16.64
CA PRO A 63 -1.43 13.63 17.15
C PRO A 63 -2.56 12.77 17.74
N PHE A 64 -2.51 11.45 17.52
CA PHE A 64 -3.45 10.45 18.06
C PHE A 64 -2.72 9.37 18.90
N GLY A 65 -1.47 9.62 19.29
CA GLY A 65 -0.59 8.66 19.96
C GLY A 65 -0.03 7.58 19.03
N LYS A 66 0.67 6.61 19.61
CA LYS A 66 1.30 5.49 18.86
C LYS A 66 0.41 4.26 18.72
N ILE A 67 -0.81 4.29 19.25
CA ILE A 67 -1.78 3.20 19.15
C ILE A 67 -3.02 3.75 18.45
N LEU A 68 -3.24 3.34 17.21
CA LEU A 68 -4.32 3.85 16.38
C LEU A 68 -5.45 2.83 16.27
N LYS A 69 -6.69 3.32 16.43
CA LYS A 69 -7.89 2.60 16.02
C LYS A 69 -8.15 2.81 14.53
N ASN A 70 -8.96 1.94 13.94
CA ASN A 70 -9.38 2.09 12.54
C ASN A 70 -10.04 3.45 12.25
N SER A 71 -10.77 4.01 13.22
CA SER A 71 -11.36 5.34 13.09
C SER A 71 -10.32 6.47 12.95
N HIS A 72 -9.15 6.36 13.61
CA HIS A 72 -8.06 7.33 13.44
C HIS A 72 -7.48 7.26 12.02
N VAL A 73 -7.30 6.05 11.49
CA VAL A 73 -6.81 5.83 10.13
C VAL A 73 -7.78 6.41 9.10
N ILE A 74 -9.07 6.13 9.24
CA ILE A 74 -10.11 6.70 8.39
C ILE A 74 -10.10 8.23 8.49
N GLY A 75 -10.01 8.79 9.69
CA GLY A 75 -9.93 10.24 9.90
C GLY A 75 -8.72 10.88 9.22
N LEU A 76 -7.54 10.26 9.31
CA LEU A 76 -6.32 10.72 8.64
C LEU A 76 -6.43 10.66 7.10
N GLY A 77 -7.10 9.62 6.57
CA GLY A 77 -7.38 9.46 5.14
C GLY A 77 -8.53 10.34 4.64
N SER A 78 -9.39 10.84 5.53
CA SER A 78 -10.55 11.67 5.22
C SER A 78 -10.18 13.16 5.22
N ARG A 79 -9.55 13.64 4.14
CA ARG A 79 -9.20 15.06 4.04
C ARG A 79 -10.34 15.91 3.47
N PRO A 80 -10.69 17.05 4.12
CA PRO A 80 -11.59 18.03 3.51
C PRO A 80 -10.98 18.54 2.21
N ASN A 81 -11.82 18.80 1.20
CA ASN A 81 -11.42 19.27 -0.13
C ASN A 81 -10.54 18.31 -0.94
N THR A 82 -10.61 17.00 -0.65
CA THR A 82 -9.99 15.99 -1.51
C THR A 82 -10.60 16.06 -2.91
N ARG A 83 -9.75 16.27 -3.94
CA ARG A 83 -10.21 16.32 -5.33
C ARG A 83 -10.79 14.96 -5.73
N PRO A 84 -11.88 14.91 -6.52
CA PRO A 84 -12.39 13.65 -7.08
C PRO A 84 -11.27 12.86 -7.75
N GLY A 85 -11.25 11.54 -7.55
CA GLY A 85 -10.19 10.66 -8.08
C GLY A 85 -8.87 10.68 -7.31
N SER A 86 -8.79 11.39 -6.18
CA SER A 86 -7.60 11.31 -5.31
C SER A 86 -7.66 10.08 -4.40
N ILE A 87 -6.47 9.55 -4.13
CA ILE A 87 -6.23 8.50 -3.13
C ILE A 87 -5.39 9.11 -2.02
N ASN A 88 -5.88 9.08 -0.78
CA ASN A 88 -5.13 9.50 0.40
C ASN A 88 -4.49 8.27 1.07
N VAL A 89 -3.16 8.20 1.10
CA VAL A 89 -2.41 7.06 1.62
C VAL A 89 -1.83 7.41 2.99
N VAL A 90 -2.29 6.74 4.03
CA VAL A 90 -1.77 6.83 5.40
C VAL A 90 -0.67 5.80 5.58
N LEU A 91 0.55 6.26 5.83
CA LEU A 91 1.73 5.43 6.06
C LEU A 91 2.12 5.55 7.53
N THR A 92 2.04 4.47 8.30
CA THR A 92 2.39 4.49 9.73
C THR A 92 3.80 3.97 9.97
N ALA A 93 4.59 4.71 10.75
CA ALA A 93 5.97 4.37 11.08
C ALA A 93 6.08 3.07 11.89
N GLN A 94 7.29 2.50 11.94
CA GLN A 94 7.57 1.19 12.57
C GLN A 94 7.19 1.11 14.06
N ASP A 95 7.10 2.25 14.74
CA ASP A 95 6.78 2.36 16.16
C ASP A 95 5.31 2.68 16.44
N VAL A 96 4.43 2.56 15.43
CA VAL A 96 2.99 2.81 15.52
C VAL A 96 2.24 1.48 15.41
N ALA A 97 1.46 1.15 16.43
CA ALA A 97 0.53 0.03 16.41
C ALA A 97 -0.82 0.49 15.85
N VAL A 98 -1.41 -0.30 14.96
CA VAL A 98 -2.73 -0.04 14.39
C VAL A 98 -3.62 -1.27 14.63
N GLU A 99 -4.89 -1.03 14.92
CA GLU A 99 -5.90 -2.07 15.10
C GLU A 99 -5.93 -3.05 13.91
N GLY A 100 -5.66 -4.33 14.19
CA GLY A 100 -5.59 -5.40 13.19
C GLY A 100 -4.29 -5.45 12.39
N PHE A 101 -3.30 -4.60 12.68
CA PHE A 101 -1.95 -4.76 12.11
C PHE A 101 -1.38 -6.12 12.50
N CYS A 102 -0.62 -6.73 11.60
CA CYS A 102 -0.15 -8.13 11.67
C CYS A 102 -1.18 -9.22 11.36
N MET A 103 -2.48 -8.93 11.41
CA MET A 103 -3.50 -9.77 10.74
C MET A 103 -3.70 -9.32 9.30
N ARG A 104 -3.49 -8.03 9.04
CA ARG A 104 -3.36 -7.41 7.73
C ARG A 104 -2.22 -6.39 7.77
N CYS A 105 -1.62 -6.13 6.62
CA CYS A 105 -0.47 -5.23 6.49
C CYS A 105 -0.87 -3.82 6.02
N GLY A 106 -2.15 -3.66 5.70
CA GLY A 106 -2.78 -2.43 5.27
C GLY A 106 -4.25 -2.67 4.94
N SER A 107 -4.93 -1.64 4.49
CA SER A 107 -6.31 -1.70 4.02
C SER A 107 -6.60 -0.55 3.07
N HIS A 108 -7.57 -0.69 2.19
CA HIS A 108 -8.12 0.43 1.45
C HIS A 108 -9.63 0.52 1.62
N GLY A 109 -10.19 1.67 1.31
CA GLY A 109 -11.62 1.91 1.39
C GLY A 109 -11.97 3.29 0.86
N SER A 110 -13.21 3.70 1.07
CA SER A 110 -13.70 5.01 0.64
C SER A 110 -14.43 5.76 1.73
N VAL A 111 -14.45 7.08 1.59
CA VAL A 111 -15.12 8.00 2.52
C VAL A 111 -16.29 8.66 1.77
N GLY A 112 -17.47 8.68 2.39
CA GLY A 112 -18.76 9.00 1.78
C GLY A 112 -18.88 10.36 1.06
N ARG A 113 -19.94 10.51 0.25
CA ARG A 113 -20.34 11.62 -0.66
C ARG A 113 -19.29 12.20 -1.63
N THR A 114 -18.03 12.34 -1.24
CA THR A 114 -16.95 12.91 -2.06
C THR A 114 -16.27 11.90 -2.98
N ARG A 115 -16.58 10.60 -2.84
CA ARG A 115 -15.96 9.50 -3.62
C ARG A 115 -14.42 9.57 -3.56
N ALA A 116 -13.88 9.89 -2.39
CA ALA A 116 -12.44 9.82 -2.15
C ALA A 116 -12.08 8.43 -1.61
N ALA A 117 -11.04 7.82 -2.18
CA ALA A 117 -10.48 6.58 -1.68
C ALA A 117 -9.33 6.87 -0.70
N TYR A 118 -9.13 5.97 0.25
CA TYR A 118 -8.00 6.01 1.16
C TYR A 118 -7.33 4.64 1.22
N ILE A 119 -6.04 4.65 1.51
CA ILE A 119 -5.22 3.47 1.77
C ILE A 119 -4.52 3.68 3.11
N TRP A 120 -4.30 2.60 3.84
CA TRP A 120 -3.37 2.55 4.95
C TRP A 120 -2.37 1.42 4.74
N VAL A 121 -1.09 1.67 5.03
CA VAL A 121 -0.02 0.67 5.08
C VAL A 121 0.82 0.90 6.33
N GLY A 122 1.13 -0.17 7.06
CA GLY A 122 1.98 -0.12 8.25
C GLY A 122 3.40 -0.59 7.97
N ASN A 123 4.39 0.09 8.56
CA ASN A 123 5.78 -0.39 8.58
C ASN A 123 5.93 -1.52 9.62
N SER A 124 6.23 -2.72 9.14
CA SER A 124 6.30 -3.93 9.96
C SER A 124 7.67 -4.21 10.58
N ALA A 125 8.67 -3.34 10.38
CA ALA A 125 10.05 -3.59 10.82
C ALA A 125 10.17 -4.00 12.31
N LYS A 126 9.32 -3.46 13.18
CA LYS A 126 9.29 -3.80 14.62
C LYS A 126 8.08 -4.63 15.05
N GLN A 127 7.14 -4.89 14.15
CA GLN A 127 5.86 -5.52 14.45
C GLN A 127 5.54 -6.45 13.28
N CYS A 128 5.75 -7.77 13.46
CA CYS A 128 5.51 -8.83 12.47
C CYS A 128 6.19 -8.66 11.08
N PRO A 129 7.51 -8.43 11.00
CA PRO A 129 8.20 -8.34 9.71
C PRO A 129 8.06 -9.62 8.88
N GLY A 130 8.00 -10.80 9.53
CA GLY A 130 7.76 -12.08 8.85
C GLY A 130 6.38 -12.22 8.19
N GLN A 131 5.39 -11.38 8.55
CA GLN A 131 4.07 -11.40 7.91
C GLN A 131 3.99 -10.37 6.78
N CYS A 132 4.44 -9.14 7.05
CA CYS A 132 4.18 -8.00 6.19
C CYS A 132 5.37 -7.52 5.36
N ALA A 133 6.55 -8.09 5.58
CA ALA A 133 7.75 -7.81 4.79
C ALA A 133 8.30 -9.07 4.09
N TRP A 134 7.53 -10.16 4.01
CA TRP A 134 7.90 -11.29 3.17
C TRP A 134 7.95 -10.85 1.69
N PRO A 135 8.97 -11.23 0.89
CA PRO A 135 10.01 -12.24 1.17
C PRO A 135 11.31 -11.69 1.79
N PHE A 136 11.35 -10.42 2.21
CA PHE A 136 12.55 -9.77 2.78
C PHE A 136 12.80 -10.06 4.26
N HIS A 137 11.87 -10.77 4.90
CA HIS A 137 12.03 -11.29 6.25
C HIS A 137 11.52 -12.74 6.31
N GLN A 138 12.11 -13.53 7.20
CA GLN A 138 11.72 -14.94 7.38
C GLN A 138 10.26 -14.98 7.87
N PRO A 139 9.39 -15.76 7.21
CA PRO A 139 7.99 -15.84 7.59
C PRO A 139 7.80 -16.71 8.83
N MET A 140 6.78 -16.40 9.63
CA MET A 140 6.44 -17.16 10.84
C MET A 140 5.91 -18.56 10.50
N TYR A 141 5.25 -18.71 9.35
CA TYR A 141 4.67 -19.95 8.85
C TYR A 141 4.97 -20.10 7.34
N GLY A 142 4.90 -21.32 6.82
CA GLY A 142 5.19 -21.60 5.41
C GLY A 142 6.68 -21.89 5.13
N PRO A 143 7.12 -21.83 3.87
CA PRO A 143 8.49 -22.18 3.48
C PRO A 143 9.54 -21.36 4.24
N GLN A 144 10.45 -22.06 4.92
CA GLN A 144 11.51 -21.47 5.75
C GLN A 144 12.80 -21.21 4.96
N THR A 145 12.66 -20.89 3.67
CA THR A 145 13.80 -20.51 2.83
C THR A 145 14.42 -19.21 3.37
N PRO A 146 15.74 -19.03 3.25
CA PRO A 146 16.39 -17.78 3.64
C PRO A 146 15.70 -16.56 3.00
N PRO A 147 15.53 -15.45 3.74
CA PRO A 147 14.91 -14.24 3.19
C PRO A 147 15.68 -13.69 1.99
N LEU A 148 14.95 -13.09 1.05
CA LEU A 148 15.55 -12.35 -0.04
C LEU A 148 16.11 -11.01 0.48
N VAL A 149 17.06 -10.45 -0.26
CA VAL A 149 17.62 -9.14 0.06
C VAL A 149 16.59 -8.06 -0.30
N ALA A 150 16.31 -7.19 0.67
CA ALA A 150 15.45 -6.02 0.48
C ALA A 150 16.10 -5.07 -0.55
N PRO A 151 15.45 -4.73 -1.69
CA PRO A 151 16.07 -3.98 -2.78
C PRO A 151 16.65 -2.62 -2.37
N ASN A 152 16.08 -1.97 -1.36
CA ASN A 152 16.53 -0.69 -0.85
C ASN A 152 17.31 -0.81 0.47
N GLY A 153 17.56 -2.05 0.93
CA GLY A 153 18.22 -2.32 2.21
C GLY A 153 17.37 -2.01 3.45
N ASP A 154 16.09 -1.66 3.29
CA ASP A 154 15.15 -1.39 4.38
C ASP A 154 13.98 -2.39 4.31
N VAL A 155 14.09 -3.48 5.07
CA VAL A 155 13.08 -4.56 5.12
C VAL A 155 11.68 -4.03 5.41
N GLY A 156 11.56 -3.04 6.31
CA GLY A 156 10.26 -2.49 6.70
C GLY A 156 9.61 -1.74 5.56
N VAL A 157 10.35 -0.83 4.92
CA VAL A 157 9.82 0.00 3.83
C VAL A 157 9.65 -0.79 2.54
N ASP A 158 10.53 -1.74 2.25
CA ASP A 158 10.37 -2.64 1.10
C ASP A 158 9.15 -3.55 1.28
N GLY A 159 8.86 -3.99 2.52
CA GLY A 159 7.58 -4.61 2.86
C GLY A 159 6.38 -3.68 2.63
N MET A 160 6.50 -2.40 3.01
CA MET A 160 5.46 -1.40 2.71
C MET A 160 5.25 -1.22 1.21
N VAL A 161 6.29 -1.27 0.38
CA VAL A 161 6.17 -1.17 -1.09
C VAL A 161 5.30 -2.29 -1.64
N ILE A 162 5.51 -3.55 -1.22
CA ILE A 162 4.69 -4.69 -1.65
C ILE A 162 3.21 -4.47 -1.30
N ASN A 163 2.94 -4.07 -0.06
CA ASN A 163 1.58 -3.85 0.42
C ASN A 163 0.92 -2.65 -0.25
N LEU A 164 1.67 -1.57 -0.46
CA LEU A 164 1.20 -0.37 -1.14
C LEU A 164 0.90 -0.66 -2.61
N ALA A 165 1.74 -1.44 -3.30
CA ALA A 165 1.51 -1.88 -4.67
C ALA A 165 0.17 -2.63 -4.81
N THR A 166 -0.05 -3.60 -3.92
CA THR A 166 -1.27 -4.42 -3.87
C THR A 166 -2.50 -3.56 -3.60
N LEU A 167 -2.44 -2.70 -2.59
CA LEU A 167 -3.57 -1.85 -2.20
C LEU A 167 -3.85 -0.75 -3.22
N LEU A 168 -2.83 -0.17 -3.87
CA LEU A 168 -3.04 0.76 -4.97
C LEU A 168 -3.77 0.07 -6.14
N ALA A 169 -3.35 -1.15 -6.52
CA ALA A 169 -4.02 -1.91 -7.57
C ALA A 169 -5.48 -2.23 -7.19
N GLY A 170 -5.74 -2.67 -5.96
CA GLY A 170 -7.09 -2.86 -5.43
C GLY A 170 -7.92 -1.58 -5.47
N THR A 171 -7.36 -0.46 -5.00
CA THR A 171 -8.06 0.83 -4.98
C THR A 171 -8.38 1.37 -6.38
N VAL A 172 -7.49 1.26 -7.37
CA VAL A 172 -7.78 1.80 -8.72
C VAL A 172 -8.76 0.92 -9.49
N THR A 173 -8.84 -0.37 -9.17
CA THR A 173 -9.76 -1.33 -9.82
C THR A 173 -11.06 -1.53 -9.06
N ASN A 174 -11.11 -1.19 -7.77
CA ASN A 174 -12.27 -1.30 -6.90
C ASN A 174 -12.32 -0.18 -5.81
N PRO A 175 -12.36 1.11 -6.20
CA PRO A 175 -12.24 2.22 -5.23
C PRO A 175 -13.42 2.34 -4.25
N PHE A 176 -14.60 1.85 -4.62
CA PHE A 176 -15.86 2.04 -3.89
C PHE A 176 -16.59 0.72 -3.62
N SER A 177 -15.87 -0.41 -3.61
CA SER A 177 -16.42 -1.74 -3.39
C SER A 177 -17.52 -2.14 -4.39
N ASN A 178 -17.46 -1.59 -5.61
CA ASN A 178 -18.36 -1.87 -6.73
C ASN A 178 -17.61 -2.08 -8.08
N GLY A 179 -16.29 -2.24 -8.01
CA GLY A 179 -15.38 -2.54 -9.12
C GLY A 179 -15.05 -4.03 -9.19
N TYR A 180 -13.79 -4.35 -9.50
CA TYR A 180 -13.36 -5.75 -9.67
C TYR A 180 -13.11 -6.45 -8.33
N PHE A 181 -13.77 -7.59 -8.13
CA PHE A 181 -13.48 -8.55 -7.08
C PHE A 181 -13.97 -9.94 -7.47
N GLN A 182 -13.47 -10.99 -6.81
CA GLN A 182 -13.95 -12.36 -6.91
C GLN A 182 -14.23 -12.94 -5.51
N GLY A 183 -15.21 -13.84 -5.42
CA GLY A 183 -15.59 -14.47 -4.16
C GLY A 183 -16.61 -13.67 -3.32
N PRO A 184 -16.83 -14.08 -2.06
CA PRO A 184 -17.76 -13.43 -1.13
C PRO A 184 -17.40 -11.96 -0.83
N ALA A 185 -18.40 -11.12 -0.57
CA ALA A 185 -18.20 -9.69 -0.32
C ALA A 185 -17.48 -9.38 1.02
N ASP A 186 -17.50 -10.31 1.97
CA ASP A 186 -16.81 -10.25 3.25
C ASP A 186 -15.34 -10.70 3.17
N ALA A 187 -14.96 -11.41 2.11
CA ALA A 187 -13.58 -11.83 1.84
C ALA A 187 -13.25 -11.81 0.32
N PRO A 188 -13.34 -10.65 -0.34
CA PRO A 188 -13.12 -10.55 -1.78
C PRO A 188 -11.64 -10.69 -2.15
N LEU A 189 -11.37 -11.43 -3.23
CA LEU A 189 -10.10 -11.39 -3.94
C LEU A 189 -10.14 -10.25 -4.96
N GLU A 190 -9.31 -9.22 -4.73
CA GLU A 190 -9.15 -8.10 -5.65
C GLU A 190 -7.94 -8.29 -6.57
N ALA A 191 -7.70 -7.35 -7.48
CA ALA A 191 -6.54 -7.37 -8.37
C ALA A 191 -5.25 -7.58 -7.57
N VAL A 192 -4.36 -8.43 -8.08
CA VAL A 192 -3.04 -8.75 -7.50
C VAL A 192 -3.09 -9.61 -6.22
N SER A 193 -4.27 -9.96 -5.69
CA SER A 193 -4.37 -10.77 -4.45
C SER A 193 -4.47 -12.28 -4.66
N ALA A 194 -4.95 -12.74 -5.83
CA ALA A 194 -5.25 -14.15 -6.08
C ALA A 194 -4.03 -15.09 -6.02
N CYS A 195 -2.86 -14.60 -6.45
CA CYS A 195 -1.63 -15.39 -6.61
C CYS A 195 -0.52 -14.88 -5.69
N THR A 196 -0.80 -14.75 -4.39
CA THR A 196 0.17 -14.21 -3.43
C THR A 196 1.43 -15.09 -3.39
N GLY A 197 2.59 -14.47 -3.59
CA GLY A 197 3.89 -15.16 -3.56
C GLY A 197 4.25 -15.94 -4.81
N MET A 198 3.43 -15.89 -5.86
CA MET A 198 3.78 -16.40 -7.19
C MET A 198 4.22 -15.23 -8.08
N PHE A 199 5.38 -15.35 -8.71
CA PHE A 199 5.95 -14.33 -9.58
C PHE A 199 6.38 -14.95 -10.92
N GLY A 200 6.15 -14.25 -12.03
CA GLY A 200 6.58 -14.68 -13.37
C GLY A 200 5.52 -15.48 -14.14
N SER A 201 5.96 -16.24 -15.15
CA SER A 201 5.05 -17.00 -16.02
C SER A 201 4.41 -18.16 -15.25
N GLY A 202 3.08 -18.24 -15.25
CA GLY A 202 2.31 -19.22 -14.48
C GLY A 202 1.73 -18.69 -13.16
N ALA A 203 2.04 -17.43 -12.81
CA ALA A 203 1.31 -16.65 -11.80
C ALA A 203 0.08 -15.93 -12.39
#